data_AF-A0A9X3EYM0-F1
#
_entry.id   AF-A0A9X3EYM0-F1
#
_cell.length_a   1.000
_cell.length_b   1.000
_cell.length_c   1.000
_cell.angle_alpha   90.00
_cell.angle_beta   90.00
_cell.angle_gamma   90.00
#
_symmetry.space_group_name_H-M   'P 1'
#
loop_
_entity.id
_entity.type
_entity.pdbx_description
1 polymer ?
#
loop_
_entity_poly.entity_id
_entity_poly.type
_entity_poly.pdbx_seq_one_letter_code
_entity_poly.pdbx_strand_id
1 'polypeptide(L)'
;MLRRRGPPACASASPSRPPASASASLEASGLRELLPEASGAHFDVGSLVSVDSRLTRVGALVGTPAYMAPEQFMGLPTSPRTDQFSFCVALWEAVHGAHPFGDGGAMALLQAISRGKLRPIPRDRRTPAWLPRALARGLSVDPRARWPDVGALLDVLERRALRSRRARAAGAAGLALGLLLGAGVWGYARSGADDEACRGGALALAGAWDPTRRAQVHAALLATGRAHARATADRVVATLDAWTAAWLAAHADACRATHVRHEQSQALLDLRMTCLDERRRELAALTDLLVRTGPDVEGRAVQAAAALTPVQRCSDPAALAAPAAPPADPAALAQIHAVRQQLADAKALLDAGRLPDGLARAEEAAAAAALLDHSRSPPRRPTSSACCRTAPATRGPPRSPSPAPPSPPWPPGSTSWPRAPWSSSSPASASTRPPPTRPCAGPSSPAPWSKG
;
A
#
# COMPACT_ATOMS: atom_id res chain seq x y z
N MET A 1 22.57 14.37 -61.79
CA MET A 1 21.11 14.63 -61.81
C MET A 1 20.47 13.66 -60.82
N LEU A 2 20.07 14.12 -59.62
CA LEU A 2 18.67 14.50 -59.24
C LEU A 2 17.75 13.25 -59.30
N ARG A 3 17.09 12.75 -58.24
CA ARG A 3 16.35 13.43 -57.16
C ARG A 3 16.00 12.47 -55.99
N ARG A 4 15.86 13.08 -54.80
CA ARG A 4 15.14 12.59 -53.60
C ARG A 4 13.63 12.44 -53.82
N ARG A 5 12.98 11.59 -52.99
CA ARG A 5 11.62 11.66 -52.37
C ARG A 5 11.47 10.37 -51.54
N GLY A 6 11.04 10.28 -50.28
CA GLY A 6 10.05 10.99 -49.45
C GLY A 6 9.11 9.90 -48.86
N PRO A 7 8.75 9.92 -47.55
CA PRO A 7 8.13 8.78 -46.85
C PRO A 7 6.59 8.76 -46.95
N PRO A 8 5.89 7.67 -46.56
CA PRO A 8 4.43 7.68 -46.53
C PRO A 8 3.88 8.23 -45.21
N ALA A 9 2.94 9.16 -45.36
CA ALA A 9 2.00 9.60 -44.33
C ALA A 9 0.78 8.68 -44.34
N CYS A 10 0.18 8.44 -43.17
CA CYS A 10 -1.25 8.19 -43.05
C CYS A 10 -1.79 8.93 -41.84
N ALA A 11 -2.81 9.74 -42.10
CA ALA A 11 -3.57 10.54 -41.16
C ALA A 11 -4.98 9.97 -41.01
N SER A 12 -5.50 9.96 -39.80
CA SER A 12 -6.91 10.11 -39.40
C SER A 12 -6.98 9.84 -37.89
N ALA A 13 -7.87 10.37 -37.07
CA ALA A 13 -8.71 11.56 -37.05
C ALA A 13 -9.19 11.64 -35.58
N SER A 14 -9.32 12.85 -35.03
CA SER A 14 -9.86 13.11 -33.67
C SER A 14 -11.31 12.59 -33.51
N PRO A 15 -11.82 12.53 -32.26
CA PRO A 15 -12.63 13.68 -31.82
C PRO A 15 -12.38 14.14 -30.37
N SER A 16 -12.29 15.47 -30.26
CA SER A 16 -12.87 16.37 -29.25
C SER A 16 -13.13 15.87 -27.83
N ARG A 17 -12.38 16.48 -26.91
CA ARG A 17 -12.53 16.51 -25.45
C ARG A 17 -13.57 17.59 -25.06
N PRO A 18 -14.59 17.31 -24.22
CA PRO A 18 -15.42 18.36 -23.65
C PRO A 18 -14.77 19.00 -22.41
N PRO A 19 -15.17 20.24 -22.04
CA PRO A 19 -14.46 21.08 -21.09
C PRO A 19 -14.78 20.76 -19.62
N ALA A 20 -13.83 21.16 -18.78
CA ALA A 20 -13.86 21.10 -17.32
C ALA A 20 -15.04 21.91 -16.75
N SER A 21 -15.85 21.26 -15.91
CA SER A 21 -16.84 21.91 -15.06
C SER A 21 -16.25 22.24 -13.70
N ALA A 22 -16.23 23.54 -13.43
CA ALA A 22 -16.21 24.26 -12.15
C ALA A 22 -16.03 23.44 -10.86
N SER A 23 -14.93 23.70 -10.15
CA SER A 23 -14.82 23.50 -8.70
C SER A 23 -14.79 24.88 -8.06
N ALA A 24 -15.96 25.36 -7.63
CA ALA A 24 -16.07 26.57 -6.81
C ALA A 24 -16.31 26.14 -5.37
N SER A 25 -15.30 26.38 -4.54
CA SER A 25 -15.37 26.39 -3.08
C SER A 25 -16.33 27.49 -2.64
N LEU A 26 -17.30 27.18 -1.78
CA LEU A 26 -18.04 28.15 -0.98
C LEU A 26 -18.20 27.57 0.42
N GLU A 27 -17.29 27.98 1.30
CA GLU A 27 -17.51 27.95 2.74
C GLU A 27 -18.47 29.09 3.14
N ALA A 28 -19.38 28.73 4.03
CA ALA A 28 -19.86 29.46 5.19
C ALA A 28 -20.33 30.93 5.03
N SER A 29 -21.62 31.09 5.37
CA SER A 29 -22.18 32.10 6.29
C SER A 29 -23.24 32.98 5.66
N GLY A 30 -24.45 32.86 6.20
CA GLY A 30 -25.53 33.83 5.97
C GLY A 30 -26.77 33.21 5.33
N LEU A 31 -27.57 32.50 6.12
CA LEU A 31 -29.02 32.75 6.17
C LEU A 31 -29.59 32.13 7.45
N ARG A 32 -29.59 32.95 8.49
CA ARG A 32 -30.34 32.76 9.73
C ARG A 32 -31.59 33.60 9.57
N GLU A 33 -32.59 33.08 8.87
CA GLU A 33 -33.97 33.58 8.93
C GLU A 33 -34.91 32.56 8.31
N LEU A 34 -36.08 32.37 8.94
CA LEU A 34 -37.18 31.47 8.59
C LEU A 34 -37.17 30.06 9.22
N LEU A 35 -37.17 30.05 10.56
CA LEU A 35 -37.93 29.06 11.33
C LEU A 35 -38.83 29.85 12.31
N PRO A 36 -40.17 29.78 12.23
CA PRO A 36 -41.01 30.25 13.31
C PRO A 36 -40.88 29.29 14.48
N GLU A 37 -40.61 29.86 15.65
CA GLU A 37 -40.57 29.16 16.92
C GLU A 37 -41.88 28.42 17.18
N ALA A 38 -41.73 27.17 17.64
CA ALA A 38 -42.81 26.36 18.18
C ALA A 38 -43.31 27.01 19.49
N SER A 39 -44.17 28.00 19.34
CA SER A 39 -44.99 28.54 20.42
C SER A 39 -46.16 27.59 20.65
N GLY A 40 -46.42 27.29 21.92
CA GLY A 40 -47.32 26.23 22.38
C GLY A 40 -48.71 26.31 21.75
N ALA A 41 -49.07 25.26 21.01
CA ALA A 41 -50.45 24.97 20.70
C ALA A 41 -51.00 24.05 21.78
N HIS A 42 -51.82 24.62 22.66
CA HIS A 42 -52.87 23.89 23.35
C HIS A 42 -53.59 22.99 22.35
N PHE A 43 -53.58 21.68 22.58
CA PHE A 43 -54.48 20.75 21.92
C PHE A 43 -55.87 20.93 22.56
N ASP A 44 -56.67 21.83 22.00
CA ASP A 44 -58.09 21.93 22.36
C ASP A 44 -58.85 20.81 21.64
N VAL A 45 -59.27 19.81 22.42
CA VAL A 45 -60.13 18.69 21.97
C VAL A 45 -61.59 19.15 21.80
N GLY A 46 -61.89 20.45 21.92
CA GLY A 46 -63.23 21.01 21.91
C GLY A 46 -63.82 21.47 20.56
N SER A 47 -63.07 21.52 19.46
CA SER A 47 -63.53 22.23 18.24
C SER A 47 -63.46 21.43 16.93
N LEU A 48 -63.98 20.20 16.93
CA LEU A 48 -64.38 19.49 15.70
C LEU A 48 -65.83 18.97 15.76
N VAL A 49 -66.69 19.63 16.54
CA VAL A 49 -68.14 19.40 16.48
C VAL A 49 -68.82 20.61 15.86
N SER A 50 -68.70 20.75 14.54
CA SER A 50 -69.74 21.46 13.77
C SER A 50 -70.92 20.50 13.63
N VAL A 51 -71.84 20.56 14.58
CA VAL A 51 -73.18 19.98 14.41
C VAL A 51 -73.89 20.87 13.40
N ASP A 52 -74.02 20.43 12.16
CA ASP A 52 -74.98 21.05 11.26
C ASP A 52 -76.39 20.78 11.81
N SER A 53 -77.01 21.86 12.24
CA SER A 53 -78.35 21.94 12.78
C SER A 53 -79.38 21.60 11.70
N ARG A 54 -80.03 20.43 11.81
CA ARG A 54 -81.45 20.12 11.48
C ARG A 54 -81.67 18.65 11.09
N LEU A 55 -81.34 17.70 11.97
CA LEU A 55 -81.89 16.35 11.85
C LEU A 55 -82.11 15.68 13.21
N THR A 56 -83.03 16.22 14.00
CA THR A 56 -83.68 15.49 15.09
C THR A 56 -85.18 15.43 14.84
N ARG A 57 -85.62 14.41 14.11
CA ARG A 57 -87.02 13.95 14.18
C ARG A 57 -87.07 12.42 14.10
N VAL A 58 -87.38 11.84 15.25
CA VAL A 58 -87.65 10.43 15.62
C VAL A 58 -86.44 9.48 15.67
N GLY A 59 -86.02 9.14 16.89
CA GLY A 59 -85.08 8.05 17.21
C GLY A 59 -83.61 8.49 17.31
N ALA A 60 -83.18 9.00 18.47
CA ALA A 60 -81.82 9.49 18.68
C ALA A 60 -80.78 8.36 18.62
N LEU A 61 -80.17 8.17 17.45
CA LEU A 61 -78.97 7.38 17.25
C LEU A 61 -77.78 8.15 17.86
N VAL A 62 -77.42 7.84 19.11
CA VAL A 62 -76.29 8.45 19.80
C VAL A 62 -74.98 7.82 19.33
N GLY A 63 -74.13 8.60 18.66
CA GLY A 63 -72.74 8.28 18.31
C GLY A 63 -72.35 8.81 16.93
N THR A 64 -71.05 8.81 16.60
CA THR A 64 -70.54 9.20 15.27
C THR A 64 -70.92 8.12 14.25
N PRO A 65 -71.94 8.31 13.39
CA PRO A 65 -72.47 7.25 12.54
C PRO A 65 -71.44 6.72 11.52
N ALA A 66 -70.32 7.41 11.33
CA ALA A 66 -69.28 6.98 10.41
C ALA A 66 -68.58 5.68 10.81
N TYR A 67 -68.43 5.41 12.11
CA TYR A 67 -67.69 4.23 12.61
C TYR A 67 -68.60 3.10 13.10
N MET A 68 -69.92 3.30 13.10
CA MET A 68 -70.88 2.32 13.59
C MET A 68 -70.99 1.11 12.66
N ALA A 69 -71.15 -0.07 13.25
CA ALA A 69 -71.32 -1.30 12.50
C ALA A 69 -72.75 -1.44 11.95
N PRO A 70 -72.96 -2.18 10.84
CA PRO A 70 -74.28 -2.43 10.24
C PRO A 70 -75.36 -2.87 11.25
N GLU A 71 -74.99 -3.77 12.17
CA GLU A 71 -75.89 -4.30 13.19
C GLU A 71 -76.43 -3.22 14.15
N GLN A 72 -75.67 -2.15 14.42
CA GLN A 72 -76.11 -1.05 15.29
C GLN A 72 -77.21 -0.22 14.63
N PHE A 73 -77.14 0.01 13.32
CA PHE A 73 -78.18 0.73 12.59
C PHE A 73 -79.46 -0.09 12.41
N MET A 74 -79.32 -1.41 12.35
CA MET A 74 -80.43 -2.34 12.18
C MET A 74 -81.12 -2.70 13.51
N GLY A 75 -80.64 -2.18 14.64
CA GLY A 75 -81.15 -2.52 15.97
C GLY A 75 -80.91 -3.98 16.37
N LEU A 76 -79.90 -4.62 15.77
CA LEU A 76 -79.52 -6.00 16.06
C LEU A 76 -78.59 -6.06 17.29
N PRO A 77 -78.46 -7.23 17.95
CA PRO A 77 -77.57 -7.37 19.10
C PRO A 77 -76.13 -7.00 18.77
N THR A 78 -75.54 -6.14 19.59
CA THR A 78 -74.12 -5.76 19.49
C THR A 78 -73.24 -6.80 20.18
N SER A 79 -71.98 -6.89 19.74
CA SER A 79 -71.00 -7.83 20.30
C SER A 79 -69.59 -7.25 20.17
N PRO A 80 -68.53 -7.88 20.69
CA PRO A 80 -67.15 -7.43 20.44
C PRO A 80 -66.78 -7.32 18.95
N ARG A 81 -67.53 -7.98 18.05
CA ARG A 81 -67.37 -7.86 16.60
C ARG A 81 -67.84 -6.51 16.06
N THR A 82 -68.74 -5.84 16.78
CA THR A 82 -69.18 -4.46 16.50
C THR A 82 -68.02 -3.50 16.68
N ASP A 83 -67.30 -3.59 17.80
CA ASP A 83 -66.11 -2.77 18.06
C ASP A 83 -64.98 -3.06 17.07
N GLN A 84 -64.83 -4.32 16.64
CA GLN A 84 -63.89 -4.68 15.58
C GLN A 84 -64.17 -3.96 14.26
N PHE A 85 -65.44 -3.77 13.89
CA PHE A 85 -65.80 -3.02 12.69
C PHE A 85 -65.33 -1.57 12.82
N SER A 86 -65.65 -0.91 13.93
CA SER A 86 -65.22 0.46 14.23
C SER A 86 -63.70 0.62 14.21
N PHE A 87 -62.98 -0.35 14.79
CA PHE A 87 -61.51 -0.41 14.75
C PHE A 87 -60.98 -0.50 13.32
N CYS A 88 -61.55 -1.37 12.48
CA CYS A 88 -61.12 -1.50 11.09
C CYS A 88 -61.44 -0.25 10.26
N VAL A 89 -62.52 0.48 10.56
CA VAL A 89 -62.81 1.77 9.92
C VAL A 89 -61.74 2.79 10.29
N ALA A 90 -61.44 2.96 11.59
CA ALA A 90 -60.43 3.90 12.07
C ALA A 90 -59.03 3.57 11.53
N LEU A 91 -58.65 2.29 11.51
CA LEU A 91 -57.35 1.87 10.98
C LEU A 91 -57.26 2.03 9.46
N TRP A 92 -58.35 1.79 8.72
CA TRP A 92 -58.39 2.07 7.29
C TRP A 92 -58.14 3.55 7.01
N GLU A 93 -58.82 4.43 7.73
CA GLU A 93 -58.67 5.87 7.59
C GLU A 93 -57.26 6.34 7.97
N ALA A 94 -56.67 5.80 9.04
CA ALA A 94 -55.30 6.11 9.43
C ALA A 94 -54.26 5.68 8.35
N VAL A 95 -54.51 4.57 7.65
CA VAL A 95 -53.60 4.05 6.63
C VAL A 95 -53.80 4.77 5.28
N HIS A 96 -55.04 5.06 4.92
CA HIS A 96 -55.40 5.56 3.58
C HIS A 96 -55.73 7.06 3.54
N GLY A 97 -55.82 7.72 4.69
CA GLY A 97 -56.21 9.13 4.83
C GLY A 97 -57.65 9.42 4.43
N ALA A 98 -58.49 8.39 4.28
CA ALA A 98 -59.87 8.52 3.82
C ALA A 98 -60.76 7.39 4.36
N HIS A 99 -62.03 7.71 4.62
CA HIS A 99 -63.01 6.77 5.14
C HIS A 99 -63.31 5.62 4.15
N PRO A 100 -63.41 4.34 4.60
CA PRO A 100 -63.56 3.17 3.73
C PRO A 100 -64.83 3.17 2.87
N PHE A 101 -65.89 3.84 3.34
CA PHE A 101 -67.19 3.89 2.66
C PHE A 101 -67.48 5.21 1.94
N GLY A 102 -66.50 6.12 1.87
CA GLY A 102 -66.68 7.45 1.29
C GLY A 102 -66.95 8.54 2.32
N ASP A 103 -67.05 9.76 1.81
CA ASP A 103 -67.19 11.05 2.50
C ASP A 103 -68.55 11.72 2.22
N GLY A 104 -69.51 10.97 1.68
CA GLY A 104 -70.88 11.44 1.43
C GLY A 104 -71.67 11.65 2.73
N GLY A 105 -72.80 12.37 2.64
CA GLY A 105 -73.69 12.61 3.77
C GLY A 105 -74.24 11.33 4.41
N ALA A 106 -74.78 11.44 5.63
CA ALA A 106 -75.14 10.31 6.50
C ALA A 106 -75.92 9.18 5.80
N MET A 107 -76.90 9.50 4.94
CA MET A 107 -77.68 8.49 4.22
C MET A 107 -76.88 7.73 3.16
N ALA A 108 -75.97 8.40 2.44
CA ALA A 108 -75.09 7.76 1.47
C ALA A 108 -74.10 6.82 2.17
N LEU A 109 -73.61 7.23 3.34
CA LEU A 109 -72.69 6.46 4.16
C LEU A 109 -73.35 5.19 4.71
N LEU A 110 -74.56 5.31 5.29
CA LEU A 110 -75.35 4.17 5.76
C LEU A 110 -75.64 3.17 4.63
N GLN A 111 -75.99 3.67 3.44
CA GLN A 111 -76.25 2.84 2.28
C GLN A 111 -74.98 2.09 1.82
N ALA A 112 -73.82 2.75 1.84
CA ALA A 112 -72.53 2.14 1.50
C ALA A 112 -72.11 1.08 2.52
N ILE A 113 -72.26 1.36 3.81
CA ILE A 113 -71.99 0.42 4.92
C ILE A 113 -72.90 -0.81 4.81
N SER A 114 -74.22 -0.61 4.62
CA SER A 114 -75.19 -1.71 4.53
C SER A 114 -74.95 -2.63 3.33
N ARG A 115 -74.40 -2.10 2.23
CA ARG A 115 -74.05 -2.88 1.04
C ARG A 115 -72.63 -3.49 1.11
N GLY A 116 -71.84 -3.16 2.12
CA GLY A 116 -70.43 -3.56 2.21
C GLY A 116 -69.58 -3.01 1.07
N LYS A 117 -69.99 -1.90 0.45
CA LYS A 117 -69.31 -1.34 -0.73
C LYS A 117 -68.13 -0.48 -0.30
N LEU A 118 -66.97 -1.09 -0.15
CA LEU A 118 -65.72 -0.40 0.13
C LEU A 118 -65.27 0.44 -1.07
N ARG A 119 -64.60 1.57 -0.79
CA ARG A 119 -63.87 2.33 -1.81
C ARG A 119 -62.77 1.44 -2.43
N PRO A 120 -62.45 1.65 -3.71
CA PRO A 120 -61.30 1.01 -4.33
C PRO A 120 -60.03 1.33 -3.53
N ILE A 121 -59.29 0.29 -3.13
CA ILE A 121 -58.03 0.43 -2.42
C ILE A 121 -57.02 1.09 -3.37
N PRO A 122 -56.44 2.26 -3.04
CA PRO A 122 -55.37 2.84 -3.84
C PRO A 122 -54.20 1.86 -3.92
N ARG A 123 -53.72 1.56 -5.13
CA ARG A 123 -52.53 0.73 -5.34
C ARG A 123 -51.27 1.56 -5.12
N ASP A 124 -51.02 1.98 -3.88
CA ASP A 124 -49.75 2.59 -3.53
C ASP A 124 -48.67 1.52 -3.27
N ARG A 125 -47.39 1.87 -3.48
CA ARG A 125 -46.27 0.98 -3.14
C ARG A 125 -45.95 0.96 -1.64
N ARG A 126 -46.59 1.83 -0.84
CA ARG A 126 -46.29 2.05 0.57
C ARG A 126 -47.08 1.10 1.48
N THR A 127 -48.30 0.72 1.06
CA THR A 127 -49.17 -0.16 1.82
C THR A 127 -49.06 -1.60 1.30
N PRO A 128 -48.62 -2.55 2.13
CA PRO A 128 -48.47 -3.92 1.66
C PRO A 128 -49.84 -4.53 1.37
N ALA A 129 -49.97 -5.25 0.25
CA ALA A 129 -51.25 -5.75 -0.26
C ALA A 129 -52.04 -6.66 0.71
N TRP A 130 -51.43 -7.18 1.77
CA TRP A 130 -52.10 -7.99 2.78
C TRP A 130 -52.92 -7.14 3.78
N LEU A 131 -52.54 -5.89 4.03
CA LEU A 131 -53.15 -5.05 5.05
C LEU A 131 -54.58 -4.62 4.67
N PRO A 132 -54.84 -4.06 3.48
CA PRO A 132 -56.21 -3.74 3.06
C PRO A 132 -57.13 -4.97 2.99
N ARG A 133 -56.58 -6.16 2.68
CA ARG A 133 -57.33 -7.43 2.71
C ARG A 133 -57.74 -7.84 4.13
N ALA A 134 -56.86 -7.65 5.11
CA ALA A 134 -57.16 -7.95 6.51
C ALA A 134 -58.24 -7.00 7.08
N LEU A 135 -58.16 -5.72 6.71
CA LEU A 135 -59.16 -4.71 7.07
C LEU A 135 -60.50 -4.97 6.38
N ALA A 136 -60.50 -5.27 5.08
CA ALA A 136 -61.73 -5.59 4.35
C ALA A 136 -62.51 -6.78 4.97
N ARG A 137 -61.81 -7.79 5.49
CA ARG A 137 -62.44 -8.88 6.25
C ARG A 137 -63.07 -8.39 7.56
N GLY A 138 -62.39 -7.51 8.30
CA GLY A 138 -62.94 -6.91 9.53
C GLY A 138 -64.12 -5.96 9.27
N LEU A 139 -64.21 -5.39 8.06
CA LEU A 139 -65.31 -4.54 7.58
C LEU A 139 -66.47 -5.31 6.93
N SER A 140 -66.52 -6.65 7.07
CA SER A 140 -67.62 -7.44 6.53
C SER A 140 -68.96 -7.01 7.14
N VAL A 141 -70.01 -6.97 6.32
CA VAL A 141 -71.37 -6.63 6.78
C VAL A 141 -71.86 -7.67 7.78
N ASP A 142 -71.73 -8.96 7.45
CA ASP A 142 -72.02 -10.06 8.36
C ASP A 142 -70.95 -10.13 9.48
N PRO A 143 -71.32 -9.95 10.77
CA PRO A 143 -70.40 -10.08 11.89
C PRO A 143 -69.70 -11.45 11.95
N ARG A 144 -70.34 -12.53 11.50
CA ARG A 144 -69.77 -13.89 11.53
C ARG A 144 -68.64 -14.08 10.52
N ALA A 145 -68.66 -13.33 9.42
CA ALA A 145 -67.62 -13.33 8.40
C ALA A 145 -66.38 -12.47 8.77
N ARG A 146 -66.47 -11.66 9.84
CA ARG A 146 -65.33 -10.92 10.40
C ARG A 146 -64.33 -11.86 11.10
N TRP A 147 -63.33 -11.32 11.78
CA TRP A 147 -62.41 -12.16 12.55
C TRP A 147 -63.11 -12.72 13.80
N PRO A 148 -62.64 -13.85 14.37
CA PRO A 148 -63.23 -14.42 15.57
C PRO A 148 -63.37 -13.42 16.73
N ASP A 149 -62.33 -12.61 16.91
CA ASP A 149 -62.20 -11.52 17.88
C ASP A 149 -61.16 -10.49 17.39
N VAL A 150 -60.95 -9.41 18.14
CA VAL A 150 -59.96 -8.36 17.81
C VAL A 150 -58.51 -8.84 17.99
N GLY A 151 -58.26 -9.76 18.94
CA GLY A 151 -56.94 -10.34 19.18
C GLY A 151 -56.43 -11.06 17.93
N ALA A 152 -57.26 -11.89 17.30
CA ALA A 152 -56.95 -12.61 16.06
C ALA A 152 -56.59 -11.68 14.89
N LEU A 153 -57.21 -10.49 14.82
CA LEU A 153 -56.85 -9.46 13.85
C LEU A 153 -55.46 -8.87 14.16
N LEU A 154 -55.24 -8.42 15.40
CA LEU A 154 -53.95 -7.85 15.83
C LEU A 154 -52.79 -8.83 15.61
N ASP A 155 -53.02 -10.10 15.91
CA ASP A 155 -52.11 -11.21 15.68
C ASP A 155 -51.61 -11.30 14.22
N VAL A 156 -52.49 -11.02 13.26
CA VAL A 156 -52.15 -10.98 11.83
C VAL A 156 -51.39 -9.71 11.49
N LEU A 157 -51.79 -8.56 12.05
CA LEU A 157 -51.12 -7.27 11.83
C LEU A 157 -49.67 -7.31 12.35
N GLU A 158 -49.46 -7.79 13.57
CA GLU A 158 -48.16 -7.84 14.23
C GLU A 158 -47.19 -8.83 13.58
N ARG A 159 -47.64 -10.08 13.34
CA ARG A 159 -46.78 -11.11 12.73
C ARG A 159 -46.26 -10.69 11.35
N ARG A 160 -47.12 -10.05 10.55
CA ARG A 160 -46.76 -9.59 9.20
C ARG A 160 -45.85 -8.35 9.24
N ALA A 161 -46.08 -7.43 10.18
CA ALA A 161 -45.20 -6.28 10.39
C ALA A 161 -43.79 -6.72 10.82
N LEU A 162 -43.67 -7.62 11.79
CA LEU A 162 -42.40 -8.14 12.29
C LEU A 162 -41.63 -8.92 11.21
N ARG A 163 -42.31 -9.76 10.42
CA ARG A 163 -41.67 -10.50 9.30
C ARG A 163 -41.07 -9.54 8.26
N SER A 164 -41.74 -8.43 7.96
CA SER A 164 -41.22 -7.42 7.03
C SER A 164 -39.97 -6.72 7.57
N ARG A 165 -39.93 -6.41 8.88
CA ARG A 165 -38.77 -5.78 9.52
C ARG A 165 -37.56 -6.73 9.54
N ARG A 166 -37.77 -8.00 9.92
CA ARG A 166 -36.71 -9.03 9.94
C ARG A 166 -36.11 -9.29 8.56
N ALA A 167 -36.94 -9.35 7.51
CA ALA A 167 -36.45 -9.54 6.14
C ALA A 167 -35.56 -8.38 5.67
N ARG A 168 -35.94 -7.13 5.96
CA ARG A 168 -35.12 -5.95 5.64
C ARG A 168 -33.80 -5.93 6.42
N ALA A 169 -33.85 -6.26 7.72
CA ALA A 169 -32.65 -6.32 8.56
C ALA A 169 -31.67 -7.41 8.07
N ALA A 170 -32.17 -8.59 7.70
CA ALA A 170 -31.35 -9.66 7.14
C ALA A 170 -30.71 -9.28 5.80
N GLY A 171 -31.44 -8.59 4.92
CA GLY A 171 -30.90 -8.08 3.65
C GLY A 171 -29.79 -7.04 3.85
N ALA A 172 -29.99 -6.10 4.77
CA ALA A 172 -28.99 -5.09 5.11
C ALA A 172 -27.72 -5.72 5.72
N ALA A 173 -27.88 -6.69 6.64
CA ALA A 173 -26.76 -7.41 7.23
C ALA A 173 -25.99 -8.22 6.18
N GLY A 174 -26.68 -8.87 5.25
CA GLY A 174 -26.05 -9.60 4.14
C GLY A 174 -25.23 -8.70 3.22
N LEU A 175 -25.75 -7.51 2.88
CA LEU A 175 -25.02 -6.52 2.08
C LEU A 175 -23.79 -5.98 2.81
N ALA A 176 -23.94 -5.64 4.10
CA ALA A 176 -22.82 -5.16 4.92
C ALA A 176 -21.71 -6.23 5.04
N LEU A 177 -22.09 -7.48 5.29
CA LEU A 177 -21.15 -8.59 5.33
C LEU A 177 -20.49 -8.83 3.97
N GLY A 178 -21.25 -8.77 2.88
CA GLY A 178 -20.72 -8.89 1.51
C GLY A 178 -19.73 -7.78 1.17
N LEU A 179 -19.99 -6.53 1.57
CA LEU A 179 -19.08 -5.41 1.39
C LEU A 179 -17.81 -5.55 2.24
N LEU A 180 -17.93 -5.98 3.50
CA LEU A 180 -16.78 -6.23 4.37
C LEU A 180 -15.89 -7.36 3.83
N LEU A 181 -16.50 -8.47 3.41
CA LEU A 181 -15.78 -9.60 2.79
C LEU A 181 -15.15 -9.18 1.46
N GLY A 182 -15.88 -8.45 0.62
CA GLY A 182 -15.37 -7.93 -0.65
C GLY A 182 -14.19 -6.97 -0.48
N ALA A 183 -14.28 -6.05 0.49
CA ALA A 183 -13.20 -5.14 0.84
C ALA A 183 -11.98 -5.87 1.41
N GLY A 184 -12.19 -6.89 2.25
CA GLY A 184 -11.13 -7.73 2.80
C GLY A 184 -10.37 -8.50 1.71
N VAL A 185 -11.09 -9.15 0.80
CA VAL A 185 -10.49 -9.88 -0.34
C VAL A 185 -9.75 -8.94 -1.28
N TRP A 186 -10.32 -7.78 -1.58
CA TRP A 186 -9.70 -6.77 -2.45
C TRP A 186 -8.42 -6.17 -1.83
N GLY A 187 -8.45 -5.87 -0.53
CA GLY A 187 -7.27 -5.40 0.22
C GLY A 187 -6.15 -6.44 0.26
N TYR A 188 -6.50 -7.71 0.50
CA TYR A 188 -5.54 -8.82 0.52
C TYR A 188 -4.91 -9.09 -0.85
N ALA A 189 -5.71 -9.06 -1.93
CA ALA A 189 -5.20 -9.27 -3.29
C ALA A 189 -4.25 -8.16 -3.74
N ARG A 190 -4.50 -6.89 -3.35
CA ARG A 190 -3.62 -5.77 -3.68
C ARG A 190 -2.29 -5.80 -2.93
N SER A 191 -2.31 -6.14 -1.63
CA SER A 191 -1.06 -6.22 -0.86
C SER A 191 -0.16 -7.38 -1.29
N GLY A 192 -0.74 -8.49 -1.79
CA GLY A 192 0.04 -9.62 -2.30
C GLY A 192 0.69 -9.38 -3.67
N ALA A 193 0.05 -8.61 -4.57
CA ALA A 193 0.55 -8.40 -5.93
C ALA A 193 1.84 -7.55 -5.97
N ASP A 194 1.92 -6.49 -5.15
CA ASP A 194 3.11 -5.66 -5.03
C ASP A 194 4.28 -6.41 -4.33
N ASP A 195 3.95 -7.35 -3.44
CA ASP A 195 4.95 -8.16 -2.75
C ASP A 195 5.56 -9.23 -3.68
N GLU A 196 4.79 -9.80 -4.61
CA GLU A 196 5.29 -10.77 -5.57
C GLU A 196 6.26 -10.14 -6.59
N ALA A 197 5.97 -8.93 -7.07
CA ALA A 197 6.83 -8.22 -8.02
C ALA A 197 8.23 -7.93 -7.45
N CYS A 198 8.34 -7.74 -6.14
CA CYS A 198 9.60 -7.40 -5.46
C CYS A 198 10.30 -8.60 -4.76
N ARG A 199 9.80 -9.84 -4.93
CA ARG A 199 10.39 -11.07 -4.38
C ARG A 199 11.44 -11.75 -5.25
N GLY A 200 11.82 -11.15 -6.39
CA GLY A 200 12.84 -11.69 -7.30
C GLY A 200 14.21 -11.99 -6.67
N GLY A 201 14.49 -11.50 -5.46
CA GLY A 201 15.72 -11.78 -4.73
C GLY A 201 15.97 -13.27 -4.44
N ALA A 202 14.92 -14.07 -4.23
CA ALA A 202 15.09 -15.52 -4.00
C ALA A 202 15.67 -16.23 -5.23
N LEU A 203 15.23 -15.85 -6.44
CA LEU A 203 15.79 -16.34 -7.69
C LEU A 203 17.23 -15.86 -7.88
N ALA A 204 17.54 -14.62 -7.49
CA ALA A 204 18.89 -14.07 -7.61
C ALA A 204 19.92 -14.85 -6.77
N LEU A 205 19.51 -15.39 -5.61
CA LEU A 205 20.37 -16.18 -4.72
C LEU A 205 20.60 -17.63 -5.18
N ALA A 206 19.95 -18.09 -6.25
CA ALA A 206 20.18 -19.42 -6.81
C ALA A 206 21.67 -19.66 -7.10
N GLY A 207 22.17 -20.83 -6.71
CA GLY A 207 23.58 -21.21 -6.79
C GLY A 207 24.49 -20.64 -5.70
N ALA A 208 24.13 -19.50 -5.09
CA ALA A 208 24.89 -18.86 -4.01
C ALA A 208 24.44 -19.36 -2.63
N TRP A 209 23.14 -19.39 -2.36
CA TRP A 209 22.57 -19.98 -1.14
C TRP A 209 21.12 -20.40 -1.35
N ASP A 210 20.96 -21.59 -1.94
CA ASP A 210 19.68 -22.27 -2.14
C ASP A 210 19.64 -23.58 -1.31
N PRO A 211 18.51 -24.31 -1.25
CA PRO A 211 18.42 -25.55 -0.47
C PRO A 211 19.49 -26.59 -0.84
N THR A 212 19.87 -26.66 -2.12
CA THR A 212 20.90 -27.58 -2.61
C THR A 212 22.27 -27.16 -2.10
N ARG A 213 22.64 -25.89 -2.25
CA ARG A 213 23.92 -25.35 -1.77
C ARG A 213 24.06 -25.46 -0.26
N ARG A 214 22.98 -25.16 0.48
CA ARG A 214 22.91 -25.29 1.93
C ARG A 214 23.21 -26.72 2.38
N ALA A 215 22.61 -27.72 1.72
CA ALA A 215 22.87 -29.13 2.00
C ALA A 215 24.32 -29.53 1.66
N GLN A 216 24.86 -29.03 0.53
CA GLN A 216 26.25 -29.30 0.12
C GLN A 216 27.26 -28.74 1.13
N VAL A 217 27.09 -27.51 1.61
CA VAL A 217 27.99 -26.91 2.62
C VAL A 217 27.91 -27.69 3.93
N HIS A 218 26.72 -28.06 4.38
CA HIS A 218 26.54 -28.87 5.59
C HIS A 218 27.26 -30.23 5.46
N ALA A 219 27.05 -30.93 4.33
CA ALA A 219 27.69 -32.20 4.06
C ALA A 219 29.23 -32.09 3.96
N ALA A 220 29.75 -31.06 3.30
CA ALA A 220 31.19 -30.83 3.15
C ALA A 220 31.88 -30.62 4.51
N LEU A 221 31.23 -29.91 5.44
CA LEU A 221 31.75 -29.70 6.79
C LEU A 221 31.62 -30.96 7.67
N LEU A 222 30.59 -31.79 7.47
CA LEU A 222 30.47 -33.07 8.18
C LEU A 222 31.49 -34.12 7.70
N ALA A 223 31.86 -34.08 6.42
CA ALA A 223 32.79 -35.03 5.81
C ALA A 223 34.20 -34.98 6.41
N THR A 224 34.53 -33.97 7.20
CA THR A 224 35.83 -33.87 7.90
C THR A 224 35.99 -34.91 9.01
N GLY A 225 34.89 -35.50 9.50
CA GLY A 225 34.88 -36.51 10.55
C GLY A 225 35.31 -36.02 11.94
N ARG A 226 35.47 -34.69 12.13
CA ARG A 226 35.84 -34.13 13.44
C ARG A 226 34.66 -34.21 14.42
N ALA A 227 34.95 -34.42 15.71
CA ALA A 227 33.91 -34.51 16.75
C ALA A 227 33.01 -33.25 16.82
N HIS A 228 33.56 -32.07 16.50
CA HIS A 228 32.84 -30.80 16.48
C HIS A 228 32.28 -30.43 15.11
N ALA A 229 32.47 -31.26 14.06
CA ALA A 229 32.08 -30.95 12.69
C ALA A 229 30.60 -30.59 12.56
N ARG A 230 29.72 -31.31 13.27
CA ARG A 230 28.27 -31.03 13.29
C ARG A 230 27.96 -29.65 13.89
N ALA A 231 28.54 -29.33 15.04
CA ALA A 231 28.34 -28.03 15.68
C ALA A 231 28.89 -26.88 14.82
N THR A 232 30.02 -27.10 14.14
CA THR A 232 30.57 -26.15 13.15
C THR A 232 29.61 -25.96 11.98
N ALA A 233 29.15 -27.05 11.36
CA ALA A 233 28.25 -27.03 10.21
C ALA A 233 26.93 -26.31 10.53
N ASP A 234 26.31 -26.63 11.67
CA ASP A 234 25.06 -26.02 12.09
C ASP A 234 25.22 -24.51 12.34
N ARG A 235 26.36 -24.09 12.94
CA ARG A 235 26.65 -22.67 13.17
C ARG A 235 26.91 -21.91 11.87
N VAL A 236 27.67 -22.49 10.95
CA VAL A 236 27.91 -21.90 9.61
C VAL A 236 26.58 -21.73 8.87
N VAL A 237 25.77 -22.79 8.79
CA VAL A 237 24.46 -22.75 8.11
C VAL A 237 23.56 -21.69 8.74
N ALA A 238 23.45 -21.65 10.08
CA ALA A 238 22.63 -20.64 10.76
C ALA A 238 23.11 -19.20 10.50
N THR A 239 24.43 -19.00 10.40
CA THR A 239 25.02 -17.68 10.13
C THR A 239 24.72 -17.22 8.70
N LEU A 240 24.87 -18.12 7.72
CA LEU A 240 24.56 -17.86 6.32
C LEU A 240 23.05 -17.69 6.06
N ASP A 241 22.20 -18.47 6.75
CA ASP A 241 20.74 -18.31 6.71
C ASP A 241 20.33 -16.92 7.21
N ALA A 242 20.89 -16.46 8.34
CA ALA A 242 20.61 -15.12 8.88
C ALA A 242 21.11 -13.99 7.98
N TRP A 243 22.31 -14.12 7.42
CA TRP A 243 22.87 -13.16 6.46
C TRP A 243 22.00 -13.07 5.19
N THR A 244 21.56 -14.23 4.67
CA THR A 244 20.73 -14.32 3.46
C THR A 244 19.34 -13.75 3.69
N ALA A 245 18.76 -13.94 4.88
CA ALA A 245 17.50 -13.30 5.26
C ALA A 245 17.62 -11.76 5.26
N ALA A 246 18.73 -11.22 5.78
CA ALA A 246 19.00 -9.78 5.74
C ALA A 246 19.18 -9.27 4.29
N TRP A 247 19.83 -10.07 3.43
CA TRP A 247 19.97 -9.74 2.01
C TRP A 247 18.62 -9.70 1.27
N LEU A 248 17.77 -10.71 1.47
CA LEU A 248 16.42 -10.77 0.90
C LEU A 248 15.57 -9.57 1.34
N ALA A 249 15.64 -9.21 2.63
CA ALA A 249 14.94 -8.06 3.16
C ALA A 249 15.41 -6.75 2.50
N ALA A 250 16.73 -6.56 2.35
CA ALA A 250 17.30 -5.38 1.72
C ALA A 250 16.96 -5.28 0.22
N HIS A 251 16.96 -6.40 -0.50
CA HIS A 251 16.55 -6.47 -1.91
C HIS A 251 15.08 -6.09 -2.10
N ALA A 252 14.18 -6.70 -1.31
CA ALA A 252 12.76 -6.42 -1.38
C ALA A 252 12.45 -4.98 -0.95
N ASP A 253 13.17 -4.45 0.06
CA ASP A 253 13.06 -3.04 0.46
C ASP A 253 13.47 -2.09 -0.67
N ALA A 254 14.62 -2.32 -1.33
CA ALA A 254 15.04 -1.50 -2.45
C ALA A 254 14.00 -1.51 -3.58
N CYS A 255 13.47 -2.68 -3.96
CA CYS A 255 12.42 -2.73 -4.97
C CYS A 255 11.16 -1.95 -4.54
N ARG A 256 10.66 -2.19 -3.31
CA ARG A 256 9.43 -1.55 -2.81
C ARG A 256 9.60 -0.04 -2.63
N ALA A 257 10.75 0.44 -2.14
CA ALA A 257 11.03 1.86 -2.02
C ALA A 257 10.92 2.59 -3.37
N THR A 258 11.33 1.96 -4.48
CA THR A 258 11.27 2.59 -5.82
C THR A 258 9.91 2.43 -6.48
N HIS A 259 9.40 1.20 -6.51
CA HIS A 259 8.27 0.83 -7.38
C HIS A 259 6.92 0.90 -6.68
N VAL A 260 6.88 0.77 -5.34
CA VAL A 260 5.64 0.73 -4.57
C VAL A 260 5.45 2.01 -3.77
N ARG A 261 6.47 2.41 -2.99
CA ARG A 261 6.42 3.61 -2.14
C ARG A 261 6.85 4.89 -2.86
N HIS A 262 7.55 4.76 -3.99
CA HIS A 262 8.05 5.89 -4.78
C HIS A 262 8.91 6.89 -3.97
N GLU A 263 9.67 6.38 -2.99
CA GLU A 263 10.52 7.16 -2.08
C GLU A 263 11.93 7.37 -2.64
N GLN A 264 12.37 6.55 -3.61
CA GLN A 264 13.70 6.64 -4.18
C GLN A 264 13.71 6.70 -5.71
N SER A 265 14.77 7.29 -6.26
CA SER A 265 15.00 7.38 -7.70
C SER A 265 15.46 6.03 -8.29
N GLN A 266 15.27 5.86 -9.60
CA GLN A 266 15.78 4.71 -10.34
C GLN A 266 17.32 4.59 -10.25
N ALA A 267 18.04 5.73 -10.32
CA ALA A 267 19.49 5.72 -10.17
C ALA A 267 19.96 5.22 -8.79
N LEU A 268 19.22 5.54 -7.71
CA LEU A 268 19.55 5.00 -6.38
C LEU A 268 19.21 3.51 -6.29
N LEU A 269 18.13 3.05 -6.93
CA LEU A 269 17.84 1.61 -7.05
C LEU A 269 19.01 0.87 -7.70
N ASP A 270 19.53 1.37 -8.82
CA ASP A 270 20.64 0.74 -9.55
C ASP A 270 21.90 0.62 -8.66
N LEU A 271 22.21 1.66 -7.88
CA LEU A 271 23.34 1.64 -6.93
C LEU A 271 23.13 0.61 -5.82
N ARG A 272 21.93 0.57 -5.22
CA ARG A 272 21.60 -0.41 -4.16
C ARG A 272 21.67 -1.84 -4.70
N MET A 273 21.12 -2.08 -5.89
CA MET A 273 21.14 -3.41 -6.54
C MET A 273 22.55 -3.84 -6.94
N THR A 274 23.41 -2.90 -7.38
CA THR A 274 24.83 -3.18 -7.64
C THR A 274 25.55 -3.60 -6.36
N CYS A 275 25.33 -2.89 -5.25
CA CYS A 275 25.90 -3.25 -3.95
C CYS A 275 25.44 -4.64 -3.49
N LEU A 276 24.15 -4.94 -3.64
CA LEU A 276 23.58 -6.24 -3.28
C LEU A 276 24.14 -7.38 -4.14
N ASP A 277 24.37 -7.17 -5.44
CA ASP A 277 25.00 -8.18 -6.29
C ASP A 277 26.46 -8.46 -5.89
N GLU A 278 27.23 -7.43 -5.51
CA GLU A 278 28.58 -7.62 -4.98
C GLU A 278 28.58 -8.46 -3.70
N ARG A 279 27.65 -8.17 -2.77
CA ARG A 279 27.48 -8.96 -1.54
C ARG A 279 27.08 -10.41 -1.85
N ARG A 280 26.22 -10.62 -2.84
CA ARG A 280 25.80 -11.96 -3.29
C ARG A 280 26.98 -12.76 -3.86
N ARG A 281 27.87 -12.14 -4.63
CA ARG A 281 29.09 -12.80 -5.16
C ARG A 281 30.05 -13.21 -4.05
N GLU A 282 30.18 -12.39 -3.00
CA GLU A 282 30.97 -12.72 -1.81
C GLU A 282 30.44 -13.99 -1.12
N LEU A 283 29.12 -14.09 -0.93
CA LEU A 283 28.46 -15.29 -0.42
C LEU A 283 28.69 -16.50 -1.33
N ALA A 284 28.52 -16.31 -2.65
CA ALA A 284 28.74 -17.37 -3.63
C ALA A 284 30.18 -17.91 -3.58
N ALA A 285 31.19 -17.03 -3.55
CA ALA A 285 32.59 -17.40 -3.47
C ALA A 285 32.93 -18.18 -2.18
N LEU A 286 32.41 -17.74 -1.04
CA LEU A 286 32.61 -18.43 0.23
C LEU A 286 31.97 -19.82 0.24
N THR A 287 30.70 -19.92 -0.18
CA THR A 287 29.97 -21.20 -0.16
C THR A 287 30.58 -22.20 -1.13
N ASP A 288 31.02 -21.75 -2.29
CA ASP A 288 31.80 -22.54 -3.25
C ASP A 288 33.13 -23.04 -2.67
N LEU A 289 33.86 -22.18 -1.95
CA LEU A 289 35.10 -22.55 -1.27
C LEU A 289 34.83 -23.63 -0.21
N LEU A 290 33.81 -23.45 0.64
CA LEU A 290 33.44 -24.42 1.67
C LEU A 290 33.05 -25.79 1.08
N VAL A 291 32.35 -25.81 -0.06
CA VAL A 291 32.02 -27.06 -0.76
C VAL A 291 33.26 -27.74 -1.34
N ARG A 292 34.16 -26.97 -1.98
CA ARG A 292 35.33 -27.53 -2.68
C ARG A 292 36.46 -27.95 -1.74
N THR A 293 36.72 -27.19 -0.68
CA THR A 293 37.90 -27.37 0.20
C THR A 293 37.52 -27.61 1.65
N GLY A 294 36.25 -27.92 1.96
CA GLY A 294 35.70 -28.03 3.32
C GLY A 294 36.63 -28.61 4.39
N PRO A 295 37.31 -29.75 4.15
CA PRO A 295 38.26 -30.35 5.09
C PRO A 295 39.42 -29.45 5.52
N ASP A 296 39.97 -28.67 4.59
CA ASP A 296 41.16 -27.85 4.78
C ASP A 296 40.85 -26.53 5.50
N VAL A 297 39.62 -26.05 5.39
CA VAL A 297 39.19 -24.74 5.91
C VAL A 297 38.20 -24.83 7.08
N GLU A 298 37.82 -26.02 7.54
CA GLU A 298 36.81 -26.22 8.60
C GLU A 298 37.10 -25.37 9.86
N GLY A 299 38.37 -25.36 10.31
CA GLY A 299 38.78 -24.64 11.53
C GLY A 299 38.58 -23.12 11.45
N ARG A 300 38.40 -22.57 10.26
CA ARG A 300 38.10 -21.15 10.01
C ARG A 300 36.70 -20.92 9.42
N ALA A 301 35.92 -21.97 9.15
CA ALA A 301 34.64 -21.86 8.45
C ALA A 301 33.63 -20.95 9.18
N VAL A 302 33.54 -21.04 10.51
CA VAL A 302 32.67 -20.13 11.31
C VAL A 302 33.13 -18.69 11.19
N GLN A 303 34.44 -18.44 11.27
CA GLN A 303 35.00 -17.10 11.16
C GLN A 303 34.78 -16.53 9.76
N ALA A 304 34.96 -17.34 8.72
CA ALA A 304 34.76 -16.94 7.34
C ALA A 304 33.28 -16.58 7.07
N ALA A 305 32.34 -17.38 7.58
CA ALA A 305 30.90 -17.06 7.49
C ALA A 305 30.55 -15.76 8.23
N ALA A 306 31.15 -15.51 9.41
CA ALA A 306 30.96 -14.28 10.16
C ALA A 306 31.67 -13.06 9.54
N ALA A 307 32.66 -13.27 8.67
CA ALA A 307 33.43 -12.23 7.99
C ALA A 307 32.76 -11.71 6.71
N LEU A 308 31.63 -12.30 6.29
CA LEU A 308 30.83 -11.77 5.19
C LEU A 308 30.46 -10.30 5.47
N THR A 309 30.66 -9.45 4.46
CA THR A 309 30.38 -8.03 4.57
C THR A 309 28.89 -7.80 4.91
N PRO A 310 28.55 -6.99 5.94
CA PRO A 310 27.17 -6.72 6.30
C PRO A 310 26.38 -6.03 5.19
N VAL A 311 25.14 -6.46 4.96
CA VAL A 311 24.28 -5.96 3.86
C VAL A 311 23.74 -4.55 4.12
N GLN A 312 23.71 -4.10 5.38
CA GLN A 312 23.12 -2.82 5.79
C GLN A 312 23.77 -1.60 5.12
N ARG A 313 25.04 -1.70 4.67
CA ARG A 313 25.66 -0.63 3.88
C ARG A 313 24.99 -0.41 2.52
N CYS A 314 24.34 -1.43 1.95
CA CYS A 314 23.61 -1.31 0.69
C CYS A 314 22.26 -0.58 0.83
N SER A 315 21.86 -0.16 2.04
CA SER A 315 20.69 0.69 2.28
C SER A 315 21.04 2.14 2.61
N ASP A 316 22.32 2.49 2.75
CA ASP A 316 22.76 3.85 3.09
C ASP A 316 23.06 4.66 1.80
N PRO A 317 22.22 5.64 1.43
CA PRO A 317 22.44 6.44 0.22
C PRO A 317 23.74 7.25 0.27
N ALA A 318 24.18 7.70 1.45
CA ALA A 318 25.41 8.48 1.60
C ALA A 318 26.63 7.59 1.37
N ALA A 319 26.59 6.34 1.83
CA ALA A 319 27.63 5.34 1.55
C ALA A 319 27.67 4.93 0.06
N LEU A 320 26.53 5.04 -0.65
CA LEU A 320 26.40 4.68 -2.07
C LEU A 320 26.68 5.83 -3.04
N ALA A 321 26.71 7.09 -2.60
CA ALA A 321 26.81 8.28 -3.46
C ALA A 321 28.24 8.59 -3.97
N ALA A 322 29.19 7.67 -3.81
CA ALA A 322 30.59 7.85 -4.17
C ALA A 322 31.10 7.23 -5.50
N PRO A 323 30.45 6.23 -6.15
CA PRO A 323 31.01 5.65 -7.37
C PRO A 323 30.76 6.50 -8.63
N ALA A 324 31.76 6.50 -9.52
CA ALA A 324 31.57 6.90 -10.91
C ALA A 324 30.47 6.05 -11.57
N ALA A 325 29.65 6.67 -12.43
CA ALA A 325 28.60 5.97 -13.15
C ALA A 325 29.15 4.72 -13.87
N PRO A 326 28.40 3.60 -13.88
CA PRO A 326 28.82 2.41 -14.59
C PRO A 326 29.03 2.72 -16.09
N PRO A 327 30.02 2.06 -16.74
CA PRO A 327 30.26 2.27 -18.16
C PRO A 327 29.06 1.79 -18.98
N ALA A 328 28.75 2.49 -20.08
CA ALA A 328 27.65 2.12 -20.98
C ALA A 328 27.99 0.90 -21.86
N ASP A 329 29.28 0.59 -22.05
CA ASP A 329 29.73 -0.54 -22.87
C ASP A 329 29.50 -1.89 -22.15
N PRO A 330 28.70 -2.81 -22.74
CA PRO A 330 28.48 -4.14 -22.17
C PRO A 330 29.75 -4.97 -22.00
N ALA A 331 30.75 -4.81 -22.89
CA ALA A 331 32.00 -5.56 -22.80
C ALA A 331 32.83 -5.10 -21.59
N ALA A 332 32.97 -3.79 -21.39
CA ALA A 332 33.58 -3.22 -20.19
C ALA A 332 32.85 -3.62 -18.90
N LEU A 333 31.51 -3.65 -18.90
CA LEU A 333 30.72 -4.13 -17.75
C LEU A 333 31.01 -5.60 -17.42
N ALA A 334 31.08 -6.47 -18.44
CA ALA A 334 31.40 -7.88 -18.25
C ALA A 334 32.80 -8.07 -17.63
N GLN A 335 33.78 -7.29 -18.07
CA GLN A 335 35.13 -7.33 -17.51
C GLN A 335 35.16 -6.84 -16.05
N ILE A 336 34.44 -5.77 -15.71
CA ILE A 336 34.30 -5.30 -14.31
C ILE A 336 33.66 -6.40 -13.45
N HIS A 337 32.63 -7.09 -13.97
CA HIS A 337 31.99 -8.19 -13.26
C HIS A 337 32.94 -9.37 -13.03
N ALA A 338 33.82 -9.67 -13.98
CA ALA A 338 34.85 -10.69 -13.84
C ALA A 338 35.87 -10.32 -12.73
N VAL A 339 36.38 -9.09 -12.73
CA VAL A 339 37.29 -8.59 -11.69
C VAL A 339 36.64 -8.63 -10.31
N ARG A 340 35.37 -8.20 -10.20
CA ARG A 340 34.60 -8.28 -8.95
C ARG A 340 34.46 -9.72 -8.44
N GLN A 341 34.30 -10.69 -9.34
CA GLN A 341 34.28 -12.11 -8.96
C GLN A 341 35.64 -12.56 -8.41
N GLN A 342 36.75 -12.17 -9.06
CA GLN A 342 38.10 -12.50 -8.56
C GLN A 342 38.36 -11.91 -7.17
N LEU A 343 37.91 -10.68 -6.91
CA LEU A 343 38.01 -10.07 -5.58
C LEU A 343 37.16 -10.80 -4.54
N ALA A 344 35.96 -11.27 -4.90
CA ALA A 344 35.13 -12.10 -4.01
C ALA A 344 35.82 -13.44 -3.68
N ASP A 345 36.42 -14.10 -4.68
CA ASP A 345 37.19 -15.34 -4.48
C ASP A 345 38.42 -15.11 -3.59
N ALA A 346 39.16 -14.02 -3.83
CA ALA A 346 40.31 -13.64 -3.00
C ALA A 346 39.89 -13.42 -1.55
N LYS A 347 38.80 -12.67 -1.32
CA LYS A 347 38.28 -12.43 0.02
C LYS A 347 37.88 -13.71 0.73
N ALA A 348 37.14 -14.60 0.04
CA ALA A 348 36.74 -15.89 0.61
C ALA A 348 37.96 -16.72 1.06
N LEU A 349 39.04 -16.75 0.27
CA LEU A 349 40.29 -17.41 0.63
C LEU A 349 40.95 -16.77 1.86
N LEU A 350 41.04 -15.43 1.89
CA LEU A 350 41.61 -14.69 3.02
C LEU A 350 40.83 -14.92 4.31
N ASP A 351 39.50 -14.85 4.26
CA ASP A 351 38.62 -15.07 5.41
C ASP A 351 38.68 -16.51 5.92
N ALA A 352 38.90 -17.48 5.02
CA ALA A 352 39.15 -18.87 5.34
C ALA A 352 40.58 -19.15 5.84
N GLY A 353 41.45 -18.13 5.91
CA GLY A 353 42.82 -18.24 6.40
C GLY A 353 43.84 -18.74 5.37
N ARG A 354 43.45 -18.90 4.10
CA ARG A 354 44.35 -19.25 2.98
C ARG A 354 45.05 -18.00 2.44
N LEU A 355 45.92 -17.42 3.26
CA LEU A 355 46.56 -16.13 2.98
C LEU A 355 47.35 -16.09 1.66
N PRO A 356 48.19 -17.10 1.33
CA PRO A 356 48.97 -17.05 0.09
C PRO A 356 48.09 -17.09 -1.17
N ASP A 357 47.10 -17.98 -1.19
CA ASP A 357 46.18 -18.14 -2.31
C ASP A 357 45.28 -16.90 -2.48
N GLY A 358 44.80 -16.37 -1.35
CA GLY A 358 43.99 -15.15 -1.34
C GLY A 358 44.77 -13.93 -1.84
N LEU A 359 46.03 -13.79 -1.44
CA LEU A 359 46.89 -12.71 -1.93
C LEU A 359 47.17 -12.83 -3.44
N ALA A 360 47.56 -14.01 -3.91
CA ALA A 360 47.80 -14.25 -5.34
C ALA A 360 46.54 -13.92 -6.18
N ARG A 361 45.37 -14.35 -5.71
CA ARG A 361 44.10 -14.05 -6.36
C ARG A 361 43.75 -12.55 -6.36
N ALA A 362 44.08 -11.84 -5.29
CA ALA A 362 43.89 -10.39 -5.21
C ALA A 362 44.82 -9.63 -6.17
N GLU A 363 46.07 -10.08 -6.31
CA GLU A 363 47.03 -9.51 -7.26
C GLU A 363 46.61 -9.71 -8.72
N GLU A 364 46.09 -10.90 -9.07
CA GLU A 364 45.47 -11.16 -10.38
C GLU A 364 44.31 -10.18 -10.67
N ALA A 365 43.43 -9.99 -9.69
CA ALA A 365 42.30 -9.08 -9.81
C ALA A 365 42.76 -7.62 -9.98
N ALA A 366 43.79 -7.22 -9.23
CA ALA A 366 44.37 -5.88 -9.34
C ALA A 366 45.02 -5.64 -10.72
N ALA A 367 45.73 -6.63 -11.26
CA ALA A 367 46.31 -6.57 -12.59
C ALA A 367 45.22 -6.46 -13.68
N ALA A 368 44.15 -7.25 -13.56
CA ALA A 368 43.01 -7.18 -14.48
C ALA A 368 42.27 -5.83 -14.38
N ALA A 369 42.09 -5.29 -13.16
CA ALA A 369 41.49 -3.98 -12.94
C ALA A 369 42.31 -2.85 -13.58
N ALA A 370 43.65 -2.92 -13.47
CA ALA A 370 44.53 -1.93 -14.06
C ALA A 370 44.32 -1.83 -15.58
N LEU A 371 44.17 -2.95 -16.29
CA LEU A 371 43.93 -2.95 -17.74
C LEU A 371 42.64 -2.20 -18.13
N LEU A 372 41.60 -2.27 -17.29
CA LEU A 372 40.34 -1.56 -17.51
C LEU A 372 40.51 -0.05 -17.36
N ASP A 373 41.32 0.40 -16.39
CA ASP A 373 41.57 1.82 -16.16
C ASP A 373 42.41 2.45 -17.29
N HIS A 374 43.36 1.69 -17.84
CA HIS A 374 44.15 2.09 -19.00
C HIS A 374 43.28 2.20 -20.27
N SER A 375 42.26 1.36 -20.44
CA SER A 375 41.33 1.43 -21.58
C SER A 375 40.41 2.66 -21.54
N ARG A 376 40.18 3.24 -20.35
CA ARG A 376 39.37 4.45 -20.15
C ARG A 376 40.15 5.75 -20.32
N SER A 377 41.48 5.70 -20.23
CA SER A 377 42.32 6.87 -20.46
C SER A 377 42.48 7.11 -21.98
N PRO A 378 41.99 8.23 -22.55
CA PRO A 378 42.26 8.53 -23.96
C PRO A 378 43.79 8.64 -24.15
N PRO A 379 44.35 8.23 -25.30
CA PRO A 379 45.77 8.40 -25.55
C PRO A 379 46.10 9.89 -25.38
N ARG A 380 47.02 10.21 -24.47
CA ARG A 380 47.55 11.56 -24.34
C ARG A 380 48.05 11.96 -25.72
N ARG A 381 47.36 12.91 -26.38
CA ARG A 381 47.87 13.51 -27.61
C ARG A 381 49.29 14.00 -27.29
N PRO A 382 50.32 13.63 -28.07
CA PRO A 382 51.63 14.23 -27.89
C PRO A 382 51.42 15.74 -28.06
N THR A 383 51.65 16.50 -26.99
CA THR A 383 51.65 17.96 -27.07
C THR A 383 52.68 18.37 -28.11
N SER A 384 52.25 19.12 -29.12
CA SER A 384 53.01 19.53 -30.30
C SER A 384 54.20 20.46 -30.02
N SER A 385 54.71 20.52 -28.78
CA SER A 385 55.89 21.31 -28.44
C SER A 385 57.22 20.65 -28.87
N ALA A 386 57.18 19.45 -29.45
CA ALA A 386 58.37 18.75 -29.94
C ALA A 386 58.74 19.04 -31.41
N CYS A 387 57.97 19.88 -32.14
CA CYS A 387 58.21 20.14 -33.57
C CYS A 387 58.97 21.43 -33.91
N CYS A 388 59.38 22.24 -32.93
CA CYS A 388 60.19 23.43 -33.18
C CYS A 388 61.40 23.47 -32.25
N ARG A 389 62.47 22.77 -32.64
CA ARG A 389 63.85 23.20 -32.37
C ARG A 389 64.83 22.39 -33.24
N THR A 390 65.05 22.88 -34.45
CA THR A 390 66.24 22.61 -35.25
C THR A 390 67.07 23.89 -35.32
N ALA A 391 68.20 23.93 -34.61
CA ALA A 391 69.47 24.53 -35.05
C ALA A 391 70.55 24.28 -33.98
N PRO A 392 71.83 24.05 -34.37
CA PRO A 392 72.84 23.45 -33.50
C PRO A 392 73.65 24.50 -32.74
N ALA A 393 73.96 24.24 -31.47
CA ALA A 393 75.02 24.92 -30.74
C ALA A 393 75.94 23.87 -30.11
N THR A 394 77.12 23.77 -30.72
CA THR A 394 78.43 23.32 -30.21
C THR A 394 78.50 22.54 -28.89
N ARG A 395 79.08 21.34 -29.00
CA ARG A 395 79.52 20.45 -27.91
C ARG A 395 80.50 21.16 -26.97
N GLY A 396 80.24 21.09 -25.66
CA GLY A 396 81.24 21.11 -24.60
C GLY A 396 81.22 19.75 -23.87
N PRO A 397 82.36 19.21 -23.38
CA PRO A 397 82.41 17.87 -22.81
C PRO A 397 81.73 17.82 -21.42
N PRO A 398 81.14 16.67 -21.02
CA PRO A 398 80.40 16.57 -19.78
C PRO A 398 81.33 16.57 -18.56
N ARG A 399 81.02 17.43 -17.59
CA ARG A 399 81.57 17.34 -16.23
C ARG A 399 80.80 16.27 -15.45
N SER A 400 81.53 15.30 -14.92
CA SER A 400 81.05 14.29 -13.99
C SER A 400 80.55 14.91 -12.68
N PRO A 401 79.39 14.50 -12.13
CA PRO A 401 79.07 14.75 -10.73
C PRO A 401 79.49 13.56 -9.85
N SER A 402 80.31 13.89 -8.84
CA SER A 402 80.77 13.06 -7.73
C SER A 402 79.63 12.46 -6.88
N PRO A 403 79.89 11.38 -6.11
CA PRO A 403 78.87 10.64 -5.36
C PRO A 403 78.34 11.40 -4.13
N ALA A 404 77.07 11.13 -3.80
CA ALA A 404 76.39 11.62 -2.59
C ALA A 404 76.94 10.96 -1.31
N PRO A 405 76.97 11.66 -0.16
CA PRO A 405 77.42 11.11 1.12
C PRO A 405 76.38 10.19 1.79
N PRO A 406 76.80 9.28 2.69
CA PRO A 406 75.93 8.27 3.28
C PRO A 406 74.99 8.81 4.37
N SER A 407 73.83 8.17 4.52
CA SER A 407 72.80 8.45 5.52
C SER A 407 73.23 8.08 6.96
N PRO A 408 72.78 8.80 8.00
CA PRO A 408 73.08 8.48 9.40
C PRO A 408 72.22 7.31 9.94
N PRO A 409 72.68 6.62 11.00
CA PRO A 409 72.05 5.41 11.52
C PRO A 409 70.84 5.69 12.43
N TRP A 410 69.91 4.72 12.48
CA TRP A 410 68.75 4.68 13.37
C TRP A 410 69.15 4.47 14.85
N PRO A 411 68.47 5.09 15.83
CA PRO A 411 68.65 4.76 17.24
C PRO A 411 67.79 3.53 17.65
N PRO A 412 68.21 2.75 18.67
CA PRO A 412 67.52 1.54 19.09
C PRO A 412 66.42 1.81 20.12
N GLY A 413 65.38 0.97 20.05
CA GLY A 413 64.57 0.43 21.14
C GLY A 413 64.14 1.34 22.31
N SER A 414 62.83 1.50 22.49
CA SER A 414 62.24 1.45 23.83
C SER A 414 60.89 0.76 23.83
N THR A 415 60.90 -0.40 24.47
CA THR A 415 59.81 -1.06 25.19
C THR A 415 59.02 -0.08 26.05
N SER A 416 57.70 -0.03 25.90
CA SER A 416 56.73 -0.14 27.00
C SER A 416 55.31 0.05 26.47
N TRP A 417 54.54 -1.03 26.53
CA TRP A 417 53.08 -0.96 26.57
C TRP A 417 52.64 -0.87 28.03
N PRO A 418 51.62 -0.06 28.33
CA PRO A 418 50.66 -0.44 29.35
C PRO A 418 49.26 -0.61 28.75
N ARG A 419 48.67 -1.75 29.07
CA ARG A 419 47.24 -2.05 28.94
C ARG A 419 46.43 -1.26 29.98
N ALA A 420 45.20 -0.94 29.60
CA ALA A 420 43.93 -0.96 30.36
C ALA A 420 43.13 0.36 30.22
N PRO A 421 41.83 0.39 30.56
CA PRO A 421 40.74 -0.45 30.05
C PRO A 421 39.59 0.43 29.50
N TRP A 422 38.77 -0.12 28.60
CA TRP A 422 37.54 0.53 28.14
C TRP A 422 36.45 0.46 29.22
N SER A 423 36.12 1.61 29.82
CA SER A 423 34.88 1.82 30.57
C SER A 423 33.85 2.54 29.71
N SER A 424 32.67 1.94 29.66
CA SER A 424 31.38 2.46 29.22
C SER A 424 31.10 3.93 29.55
N SER A 425 30.50 4.67 28.61
CA SER A 425 29.28 5.48 28.79
C SER A 425 28.89 6.19 27.48
N SER A 426 27.64 6.01 27.05
CA SER A 426 26.98 6.79 25.98
C SER A 426 26.36 8.09 26.57
N PRO A 427 25.60 8.91 25.80
CA PRO A 427 26.01 10.29 25.49
C PRO A 427 25.12 11.35 26.17
N ALA A 428 25.65 12.55 26.33
CA ALA A 428 24.86 13.73 26.65
C ALA A 428 25.04 14.81 25.57
N SER A 429 23.90 15.22 25.05
CA SER A 429 23.63 16.18 23.99
C SER A 429 24.20 17.58 24.28
N ALA A 430 24.84 18.20 23.30
CA ALA A 430 24.99 19.65 23.25
C ALA A 430 24.99 20.16 21.80
N SER A 431 23.95 20.93 21.52
CA SER A 431 23.69 21.70 20.31
C SER A 431 24.68 22.87 20.21
N THR A 432 25.40 22.99 19.10
CA THR A 432 26.08 24.24 18.72
C THR A 432 26.01 24.44 17.21
N ARG A 433 25.39 25.55 16.79
CA ARG A 433 25.33 26.05 15.39
C ARG A 433 26.72 26.37 14.83
N PRO A 434 26.95 26.22 13.52
CA PRO A 434 28.18 26.69 12.87
C PRO A 434 28.11 28.19 12.51
N PRO A 435 29.26 28.90 12.48
CA PRO A 435 29.35 30.30 12.04
C PRO A 435 29.42 30.42 10.51
N PRO A 436 29.08 31.60 9.93
CA PRO A 436 29.02 31.80 8.49
C PRO A 436 30.40 32.00 7.83
N THR A 437 30.59 31.36 6.68
CA THR A 437 31.77 31.47 5.81
C THR A 437 31.74 32.76 4.99
N ARG A 438 32.82 33.55 5.05
CA ARG A 438 33.12 34.66 4.12
C ARG A 438 33.68 34.11 2.80
N PRO A 439 33.38 34.74 1.64
CA PRO A 439 33.88 34.29 0.34
C PRO A 439 35.29 34.81 0.06
N CYS A 440 36.16 33.93 -0.47
CA CYS A 440 37.48 34.28 -0.97
C CYS A 440 37.37 34.92 -2.36
N ALA A 441 37.94 36.11 -2.50
CA ALA A 441 38.15 36.78 -3.78
C ALA A 441 39.29 36.09 -4.57
N GLY A 442 39.04 35.78 -5.83
CA GLY A 442 40.05 35.29 -6.77
C GLY A 442 40.86 36.43 -7.41
N PRO A 443 42.04 36.15 -7.97
CA PRO A 443 42.78 37.13 -8.77
C PRO A 443 42.34 37.12 -10.24
N SER A 444 41.79 38.26 -10.65
CA SER A 444 42.15 39.06 -11.83
C SER A 444 42.28 38.38 -13.21
N SER A 445 41.27 38.60 -14.06
CA SER A 445 41.39 38.55 -15.54
C SER A 445 42.19 39.74 -16.09
N PRO A 446 42.92 39.61 -17.21
CA PRO A 446 43.30 40.76 -18.03
C PRO A 446 42.21 41.06 -19.09
N ALA A 447 41.88 42.35 -19.21
CA ALA A 447 40.94 42.93 -20.16
C ALA A 447 41.63 43.27 -21.52
N PRO A 448 40.88 43.66 -22.57
CA PRO A 448 41.24 43.43 -23.97
C PRO A 448 41.79 44.67 -24.70
N TRP A 449 42.26 44.52 -25.95
CA TRP A 449 41.71 45.23 -27.12
C TRP A 449 42.34 44.83 -28.47
N SER A 450 41.45 44.91 -29.46
CA SER A 450 41.52 44.67 -30.90
C SER A 450 42.30 45.72 -31.71
N LYS A 451 42.85 45.33 -32.88
CA LYS A 451 42.39 45.72 -34.25
C LYS A 451 43.44 45.36 -35.30
N GLY A 452 42.98 44.82 -36.43
CA GLY A 452 43.74 44.47 -37.63
C GLY A 452 42.90 43.56 -38.50
#